data_AF-A0A6I2MG45-F1
#
_entry.id   AF-A0A6I2MG45-F1
#
_cell.length_a   1.000
_cell.length_b   1.000
_cell.length_c   1.000
_cell.angle_alpha   90.00
_cell.angle_beta   90.00
_cell.angle_gamma   90.00
#
_symmetry.space_group_name_H-M   'P 1'
#
loop_
_entity.id
_entity.type
_entity.pdbx_description
1 polymer ?
#
loop_
_entity_poly.entity_id
_entity_poly.type
_entity_poly.pdbx_seq_one_letter_code
_entity_poly.pdbx_strand_id
1 'polypeptide(L)'
;MKDFIKLIAEIVNNIHDIINAAAYQTLGLNVTDKDLHFWIMGIIGMGVFMFIYLLSKWLSKLPFGITALSFLYTLTFMFVLVFGIEIQQALTNRGNMEFIDAIVGLWGFIAMFLIYIGLILAFLIVRGLFKRGKNDEVDL
;
A
#
# COMPACT_ATOMS: atom_id res chain seq x y z
N MET A 1 14.62 -11.88 -5.41
CA MET A 1 13.38 -11.84 -4.58
C MET A 1 13.35 -12.97 -3.55
N LYS A 2 13.61 -14.23 -3.94
CA LYS A 2 13.60 -15.38 -3.01
C LYS A 2 14.41 -15.17 -1.73
N ASP A 3 15.66 -14.70 -1.83
CA ASP A 3 16.52 -14.52 -0.66
C ASP A 3 16.04 -13.39 0.25
N PHE A 4 15.47 -12.33 -0.33
CA PHE A 4 14.83 -11.25 0.44
C PHE A 4 13.61 -11.75 1.20
N ILE A 5 12.76 -12.57 0.57
CA ILE A 5 11.60 -13.17 1.24
C ILE A 5 12.03 -14.16 2.31
N LYS A 6 13.07 -14.97 2.07
CA LYS A 6 13.65 -15.84 3.09
C LYS A 6 14.16 -15.05 4.29
N LEU A 7 14.89 -13.96 4.05
CA LEU A 7 15.37 -13.07 5.10
C LEU A 7 14.21 -12.52 5.95
N ILE A 8 13.16 -12.01 5.29
CA ILE A 8 11.98 -11.53 6.02
C ILE A 8 11.29 -12.65 6.78
N ALA A 9 11.10 -13.82 6.17
CA ALA A 9 10.49 -14.98 6.83
C ALA A 9 11.30 -15.42 8.06
N GLU A 10 12.62 -15.43 7.98
CA GLU A 10 13.51 -15.76 9.09
C GLU A 10 13.43 -14.73 10.22
N ILE A 11 13.39 -13.43 9.89
CA ILE A 11 13.17 -12.37 10.88
C ILE A 11 11.81 -12.57 11.59
N VAL A 12 10.75 -12.84 10.83
CA VAL A 12 9.40 -13.05 11.38
C VAL A 12 9.36 -14.29 12.28
N ASN A 13 9.97 -15.39 11.86
CA ASN A 13 10.06 -16.62 12.66
C ASN A 13 10.83 -16.39 13.96
N ASN A 14 11.96 -15.68 13.91
CA ASN A 14 12.73 -15.36 15.11
C ASN A 14 11.92 -14.50 16.10
N ILE A 15 11.16 -13.52 15.59
CA ILE A 15 10.27 -12.70 16.44
C ILE A 15 9.18 -13.59 17.07
N HIS A 16 8.59 -14.49 16.29
CA HIS A 16 7.57 -15.44 16.77
C HIS A 16 8.11 -16.29 17.93
N ASP A 17 9.32 -16.84 17.78
CA ASP A 17 9.95 -17.68 18.79
C ASP A 17 10.29 -16.90 20.07
N ILE A 18 10.76 -15.66 19.95
CA ILE A 18 11.02 -14.77 21.10
C ILE A 18 9.73 -14.50 21.88
N ILE A 19 8.62 -14.22 21.19
CA ILE A 19 7.34 -13.93 21.86
C ILE A 19 6.81 -15.17 22.57
N ASN A 20 6.90 -16.35 21.94
CA ASN A 20 6.50 -17.60 22.57
C ASN A 20 7.35 -17.92 23.81
N ALA A 21 8.68 -17.77 23.71
CA ALA A 21 9.56 -17.95 24.85
C ALA A 21 9.24 -16.98 26.00
N ALA A 22 8.99 -15.71 25.68
CA ALA A 22 8.60 -14.71 26.68
C ALA A 22 7.26 -15.05 27.35
N ALA A 23 6.23 -15.41 26.59
CA ALA A 23 4.91 -15.78 27.11
C ALA A 23 4.99 -17.01 28.03
N TYR A 24 5.77 -18.02 27.65
CA TYR A 24 5.98 -19.21 28.48
C TYR A 24 6.72 -18.87 29.77
N GLN A 25 7.82 -18.10 29.69
CA GLN A 25 8.67 -17.80 30.84
C GLN A 25 8.05 -16.80 31.83
N THR A 26 7.21 -15.87 31.36
CA THR A 26 6.63 -14.82 32.21
C THR A 26 5.23 -15.14 32.73
N LEU A 27 4.43 -15.89 31.97
CA LEU A 27 3.01 -16.14 32.29
C LEU A 27 2.68 -17.62 32.47
N GLY A 28 3.63 -18.53 32.20
CA GLY A 28 3.40 -19.99 32.27
C GLY A 28 2.37 -20.49 31.24
N LEU A 29 2.03 -19.66 30.25
CA LEU A 29 1.03 -19.97 29.25
C LEU A 29 1.67 -20.78 28.12
N ASN A 30 1.10 -21.95 27.86
CA ASN A 30 1.44 -22.73 26.67
C ASN A 30 0.60 -22.23 25.51
N VAL A 31 1.04 -21.13 24.90
CA VAL A 31 0.33 -20.45 23.83
C VAL A 31 0.51 -21.24 22.54
N THR A 32 -0.59 -21.64 21.89
CA THR A 32 -0.51 -22.29 20.59
C THR A 32 -0.21 -21.25 19.51
N ASP A 33 0.38 -21.67 18.38
CA ASP A 33 0.64 -20.76 17.25
C ASP A 33 -0.63 -20.01 16.79
N LYS A 34 -1.81 -20.64 16.91
CA LYS A 34 -3.10 -20.03 16.56
C LYS A 34 -3.49 -18.91 17.53
N ASP A 35 -3.29 -19.15 18.83
CA ASP A 35 -3.58 -18.16 19.87
C ASP A 35 -2.63 -16.97 19.73
N LEU A 36 -1.35 -17.24 19.45
CA LEU A 36 -0.37 -16.20 19.22
C LEU A 36 -0.71 -15.36 17.98
N HIS A 37 -1.08 -16.02 16.87
CA HIS A 37 -1.52 -15.31 15.66
C HIS A 37 -2.75 -14.43 15.94
N PHE A 38 -3.73 -14.90 16.71
CA PHE A 38 -4.91 -14.11 17.06
C PHE A 38 -4.51 -12.80 17.75
N TRP A 39 -3.70 -12.88 18.81
CA TRP A 39 -3.29 -11.71 19.58
C TRP A 39 -2.34 -10.80 18.81
N ILE A 40 -1.32 -11.34 18.14
CA ILE A 40 -0.37 -10.55 17.36
C ILE A 40 -1.09 -9.82 16.22
N MET A 41 -1.91 -10.53 15.43
CA MET A 41 -2.64 -9.91 14.32
C MET A 41 -3.67 -8.90 14.82
N GLY A 42 -4.32 -9.16 15.95
CA GLY A 42 -5.24 -8.22 16.57
C GLY A 42 -4.55 -6.93 17.01
N ILE A 43 -3.43 -7.02 17.71
CA ILE A 43 -2.68 -5.86 18.21
C ILE A 43 -2.05 -5.07 17.06
N ILE A 44 -1.36 -5.74 16.14
CA ILE A 44 -0.78 -5.10 14.95
C ILE A 44 -1.89 -4.47 14.11
N GLY A 45 -3.00 -5.17 13.88
CA GLY A 45 -4.14 -4.67 13.12
C GLY A 45 -4.72 -3.38 13.72
N MET A 46 -4.92 -3.35 15.05
CA MET A 46 -5.40 -2.14 15.72
C MET A 46 -4.39 -0.99 15.68
N GLY A 47 -3.09 -1.28 15.80
CA GLY A 47 -2.03 -0.29 15.67
C GLY A 47 -1.98 0.33 14.27
N VAL A 48 -2.00 -0.51 13.24
CA VAL A 48 -2.07 -0.08 11.84
C VAL A 48 -3.36 0.71 11.57
N PHE A 49 -4.50 0.25 12.07
CA PHE A 49 -5.77 0.98 11.95
C PHE A 49 -5.68 2.39 12.53
N MET A 50 -5.16 2.53 13.76
CA MET A 50 -4.99 3.84 14.39
C MET A 50 -4.06 4.75 13.56
N PHE A 51 -2.93 4.21 13.11
CA PHE A 51 -2.00 4.95 12.26
C PHE A 51 -2.66 5.43 10.96
N ILE A 52 -3.33 4.52 10.23
CA ILE A 52 -4.02 4.83 8.98
C ILE A 52 -5.16 5.82 9.22
N TYR A 53 -5.91 5.69 10.31
CA TYR A 53 -6.97 6.63 10.67
C TYR A 53 -6.42 8.04 10.88
N LEU A 54 -5.34 8.20 11.66
CA LEU A 54 -4.70 9.50 11.90
C LEU A 54 -4.11 10.08 10.62
N LEU A 55 -3.42 9.25 9.82
CA LEU A 55 -2.86 9.64 8.54
C LEU A 55 -3.97 10.11 7.60
N SER A 56 -5.06 9.36 7.48
CA SER A 56 -6.20 9.69 6.62
C SER A 56 -6.86 11.00 7.04
N LYS A 57 -7.05 11.20 8.36
CA LYS A 57 -7.62 12.44 8.92
C LYS A 57 -6.73 13.65 8.67
N TRP A 58 -5.41 13.47 8.65
CA TRP A 58 -4.48 14.54 8.31
C TRP A 58 -4.49 14.81 6.80
N LEU A 59 -4.39 13.76 5.99
CA LEU A 59 -4.33 13.86 4.53
C LEU A 59 -5.63 14.42 3.94
N SER A 60 -6.79 14.10 4.52
CA SER A 60 -8.09 14.60 4.07
C SER A 60 -8.25 16.12 4.21
N LYS A 61 -7.40 16.78 4.99
CA LYS A 61 -7.39 18.25 5.14
C LYS A 61 -6.55 18.95 4.06
N LEU A 62 -5.70 18.21 3.34
CA LEU A 62 -4.89 18.77 2.26
C LEU A 62 -5.73 19.01 1.00
N PRO A 63 -5.33 19.95 0.13
CA PRO A 63 -5.90 20.03 -1.21
C PRO A 63 -5.69 18.69 -1.92
N PHE A 64 -6.76 18.16 -2.53
CA PHE A 64 -6.78 16.83 -3.15
C PHE A 64 -6.55 15.66 -2.19
N GLY A 65 -6.81 15.85 -0.88
CA GLY A 65 -6.61 14.83 0.15
C GLY A 65 -7.29 13.49 -0.13
N ILE A 66 -8.52 13.51 -0.67
CA ILE A 66 -9.25 12.29 -1.05
C ILE A 66 -8.56 11.56 -2.21
N THR A 67 -8.06 12.31 -3.21
CA THR A 67 -7.30 11.74 -4.34
C THR A 67 -5.99 11.13 -3.86
N ALA A 68 -5.25 11.82 -2.98
CA ALA A 68 -4.02 11.31 -2.39
C ALA A 68 -4.28 10.04 -1.56
N LEU A 69 -5.36 10.03 -0.77
CA LEU A 69 -5.75 8.87 0.02
C LEU A 69 -6.11 7.68 -0.87
N SER A 70 -6.89 7.92 -1.93
CA SER A 70 -7.26 6.90 -2.92
C SER A 70 -6.00 6.34 -3.60
N PHE A 71 -5.06 7.19 -3.98
CA PHE A 71 -3.78 6.78 -4.56
C PHE A 71 -2.98 5.88 -3.60
N LEU A 72 -2.83 6.26 -2.32
CA LEU A 72 -2.10 5.46 -1.34
C LEU A 72 -2.75 4.10 -1.08
N TYR A 73 -4.08 4.05 -0.97
CA TYR A 73 -4.81 2.78 -0.83
C TYR A 73 -4.61 1.89 -2.05
N THR A 74 -4.78 2.44 -3.26
CA THR A 74 -4.56 1.67 -4.50
C THR A 74 -3.11 1.22 -4.63
N LEU A 75 -2.13 2.07 -4.29
CA LEU A 75 -0.72 1.71 -4.31
C LEU A 75 -0.44 0.54 -3.35
N THR A 76 -0.98 0.59 -2.13
CA THR A 76 -0.82 -0.48 -1.13
C THR A 76 -1.44 -1.79 -1.65
N PHE A 77 -2.62 -1.72 -2.26
CA PHE A 77 -3.26 -2.87 -2.91
C PHE A 77 -2.40 -3.42 -4.05
N MET A 78 -1.85 -2.55 -4.90
CA MET A 78 -0.97 -2.95 -5.99
C MET A 78 0.30 -3.64 -5.49
N PHE A 79 0.89 -3.19 -4.38
CA PHE A 79 1.99 -3.87 -3.72
C PHE A 79 1.62 -5.33 -3.40
N VAL A 80 0.52 -5.54 -2.67
CA VAL A 80 0.06 -6.89 -2.30
C VAL A 80 -0.22 -7.75 -3.54
N LEU A 81 -0.89 -7.18 -4.54
CA LEU A 81 -1.25 -7.87 -5.77
C LEU A 81 -0.03 -8.33 -6.57
N VAL A 82 0.91 -7.42 -6.80
CA VAL A 82 2.12 -7.71 -7.59
C VAL A 82 2.97 -8.77 -6.89
N PHE A 83 3.25 -8.61 -5.59
CA PHE A 83 3.99 -9.64 -4.85
C PHE A 83 3.25 -10.99 -4.83
N GLY A 84 1.92 -10.98 -4.72
CA GLY A 84 1.12 -12.20 -4.78
C GLY A 84 1.27 -12.94 -6.12
N ILE A 85 1.24 -12.21 -7.24
CA ILE A 85 1.46 -12.77 -8.57
C ILE A 85 2.88 -13.34 -8.70
N GLU A 86 3.90 -12.59 -8.30
CA GLU A 86 5.31 -13.03 -8.39
C GLU A 86 5.57 -14.29 -7.55
N ILE A 87 5.02 -14.36 -6.33
CA ILE A 87 5.10 -15.55 -5.48
C ILE A 87 4.41 -16.74 -6.15
N GLN A 88 3.21 -16.54 -6.72
CA GLN A 88 2.48 -17.60 -7.40
C GLN A 88 3.27 -18.13 -8.61
N GLN A 89 3.83 -17.24 -9.43
CA GLN A 89 4.54 -17.63 -10.65
C GLN A 89 5.79 -18.43 -10.32
N ALA A 90 6.48 -18.05 -9.24
CA ALA A 90 7.62 -18.77 -8.69
C ALA A 90 7.26 -20.18 -8.20
N LEU A 91 6.08 -20.35 -7.59
CA LEU A 91 5.59 -21.64 -7.11
C LEU A 91 5.12 -22.56 -8.23
N THR A 92 4.60 -22.00 -9.33
CA THR A 92 4.07 -22.76 -10.46
C THR A 92 5.03 -22.94 -11.63
N ASN A 93 6.28 -22.48 -11.48
CA ASN A 93 7.32 -22.52 -12.52
C ASN A 93 6.88 -21.87 -13.84
N ARG A 94 5.96 -20.89 -13.77
CA ARG A 94 5.48 -20.15 -14.95
C ARG A 94 6.30 -18.89 -15.25
N GLY A 95 7.20 -18.52 -14.34
CA GLY A 95 8.10 -17.38 -14.46
C GLY A 95 9.21 -17.47 -13.40
N ASN A 96 10.24 -16.64 -13.54
CA ASN A 96 11.23 -16.46 -12.50
C ASN A 96 10.70 -15.48 -11.46
N MET A 97 11.08 -15.68 -10.20
CA MET A 97 10.69 -14.79 -9.12
C MET A 97 11.58 -13.54 -9.09
N GLU A 98 11.31 -12.58 -9.97
CA GLU A 98 12.19 -11.43 -10.17
C GLU A 98 11.66 -10.18 -9.46
N PHE A 99 12.52 -9.57 -8.65
CA PHE A 99 12.17 -8.33 -7.94
C PHE A 99 11.93 -7.17 -8.91
N ILE A 100 12.55 -7.21 -10.08
CA ILE A 100 12.39 -6.21 -11.13
C ILE A 100 10.98 -6.27 -11.71
N ASP A 101 10.40 -7.45 -11.91
CA ASP A 101 9.03 -7.58 -12.42
C ASP A 101 8.02 -6.95 -11.47
N ALA A 102 8.23 -7.11 -10.15
CA ALA A 102 7.42 -6.42 -9.16
C ALA A 102 7.55 -4.89 -9.23
N ILE A 103 8.79 -4.39 -9.35
CA ILE A 103 9.05 -2.96 -9.49
C ILE A 103 8.39 -2.39 -10.76
N VAL A 104 8.50 -3.10 -11.88
CA VAL A 104 7.90 -2.68 -13.17
C VAL A 104 6.38 -2.66 -13.07
N GLY A 105 5.77 -3.66 -12.43
CA GLY A 105 4.33 -3.68 -12.18
C GLY A 105 3.83 -2.47 -11.39
N LEU A 106 4.57 -2.07 -10.35
CA LEU A 106 4.27 -0.86 -9.57
C LEU A 106 4.51 0.43 -10.36
N TRP A 107 5.57 0.49 -11.17
CA TRP A 107 5.84 1.62 -12.06
C TRP A 107 4.73 1.81 -13.09
N GLY A 108 4.15 0.73 -13.61
CA GLY A 108 3.00 0.80 -14.51
C GLY A 108 1.84 1.58 -13.88
N PHE A 109 1.50 1.29 -12.62
CA PHE A 109 0.47 2.05 -11.89
C PHE A 109 0.84 3.53 -11.74
N ILE A 110 2.06 3.83 -11.33
CA ILE A 110 2.53 5.22 -11.15
C ILE A 110 2.48 6.00 -12.47
N ALA A 111 2.97 5.41 -13.56
CA ALA A 111 2.98 6.03 -14.88
C ALA A 111 1.56 6.35 -15.36
N MET A 112 0.63 5.39 -15.24
CA MET A 112 -0.77 5.59 -15.63
C MET A 112 -1.47 6.64 -14.75
N PHE A 113 -1.12 6.71 -13.47
CA PHE A 113 -1.65 7.75 -12.58
C PHE A 113 -1.14 9.15 -12.95
N LEU A 114 0.12 9.29 -13.37
CA LEU A 114 0.65 10.55 -13.88
C LEU A 114 -0.06 11.01 -15.16
N ILE A 115 -0.40 10.09 -16.07
CA ILE A 115 -1.23 10.39 -17.25
C ILE A 115 -2.60 10.92 -16.81
N TYR A 116 -3.25 10.28 -15.85
CA TYR A 116 -4.53 10.74 -15.29
C TYR A 116 -4.44 12.17 -14.73
N ILE A 117 -3.40 12.49 -13.95
CA ILE A 117 -3.18 13.85 -13.46
C ILE A 117 -3.02 14.83 -14.63
N GLY A 118 -2.22 14.46 -15.64
CA GLY A 118 -2.01 15.28 -16.84
C GLY A 118 -3.31 15.62 -17.56
N LEU A 119 -4.21 14.64 -17.71
CA LEU A 119 -5.53 14.83 -18.34
C LEU A 119 -6.41 15.80 -17.55
N ILE A 120 -6.44 15.69 -16.22
CA ILE A 120 -7.20 16.61 -15.37
C ILE A 120 -6.67 18.05 -15.49
N LEU A 121 -5.34 18.21 -15.43
CA LEU A 121 -4.72 19.53 -15.56
C LEU A 121 -5.01 20.15 -16.92
N ALA A 122 -4.89 19.38 -18.01
CA ALA A 122 -5.24 19.83 -19.36
C ALA A 122 -6.71 20.29 -19.44
N PHE A 123 -7.64 19.50 -18.90
CA PHE A 123 -9.06 19.85 -18.86
C PHE A 123 -9.33 21.16 -18.09
N LEU A 124 -8.69 21.34 -16.93
CA LEU A 124 -8.83 22.55 -16.13
C LEU A 124 -8.29 23.79 -16.85
N ILE A 125 -7.15 23.67 -17.54
CA ILE A 125 -6.57 24.75 -18.36
C ILE A 125 -7.52 25.14 -19.49
N VAL A 126 -8.01 24.17 -20.26
CA VAL A 126 -8.94 24.40 -21.38
C VAL A 126 -10.21 25.10 -20.88
N ARG A 127 -10.82 24.60 -19.80
CA ARG A 127 -12.01 25.22 -19.20
C ARG A 127 -11.74 26.65 -18.72
N GLY A 128 -10.57 26.91 -18.15
CA GLY A 128 -10.15 28.24 -17.70
C GLY A 128 -10.06 29.25 -18.86
N LEU A 129 -9.51 28.83 -20.00
CA LEU A 129 -9.42 29.66 -21.20
C LEU A 129 -10.82 29.98 -21.78
N PHE A 130 -11.69 28.98 -21.90
CA PHE A 130 -13.07 29.19 -22.40
C PHE A 130 -13.92 30.09 -21.51
N LYS A 131 -13.74 30.04 -20.18
CA LYS A 131 -14.49 30.89 -19.25
C LYS A 131 -14.06 32.36 -19.31
N ARG A 132 -12.79 32.62 -19.62
CA ARG A 132 -12.23 33.97 -19.74
C ARG A 132 -12.74 34.68 -21.00
N GLY A 133 -12.73 33.99 -22.15
CA GLY A 133 -13.27 34.55 -23.40
C GLY A 133 -14.76 34.91 -23.35
N LYS A 134 -15.56 34.23 -22.52
CA LYS A 134 -16.99 34.53 -22.37
C LYS A 134 -17.28 35.74 -21.47
N ASN A 135 -16.41 36.06 -20.52
CA ASN A 135 -16.54 37.29 -19.73
C ASN A 135 -16.14 38.52 -20.56
N ASP A 136 -15.14 38.37 -21.43
CA ASP A 136 -14.67 39.47 -22.30
C ASP A 136 -15.72 39.85 -23.38
N GLU A 137 -16.65 38.95 -23.73
CA GLU A 137 -17.77 39.23 -24.67
C GLU A 137 -18.99 39.90 -24.03
N VAL A 138 -19.14 39.86 -22.70
CA VAL A 138 -20.31 40.42 -21.99
C VAL A 138 -20.08 41.87 -21.54
N ASP A 139 -18.83 42.34 -21.55
CA ASP A 139 -18.43 43.71 -21.18
C ASP A 139 -18.23 44.66 -22.38
N LEU A 140 -18.75 44.31 -23.57
CA LEU A 140 -18.79 45.15 -24.79
C LEU A 140 -20.22 45.56 -25.16
#